data_AF-A0A960BBP0-F1
#
_entry.id   AF-A0A960BBP0-F1
#
_cell.length_a   1.000
_cell.length_b   1.000
_cell.length_c   1.000
_cell.angle_alpha   90.00
_cell.angle_beta   90.00
_cell.angle_gamma   90.00
#
_symmetry.space_group_name_H-M   'P 1'
#
loop_
_entity.id
_entity.type
_entity.pdbx_description
1 polymer ?
#
loop_
_entity_poly.entity_id
_entity_poly.type
_entity_poly.pdbx_seq_one_letter_code
_entity_poly.pdbx_strand_id
1 'polypeptide(L)'
;LRSGTDEPDAVAVVCGTGMNAVGVRADGARVRFLAVGAFSGDWGGGLGLGGEALWHAARDVDGRGPRTLLTAAIADHFGVPVPALTEDLHLGRRAHSGLAALAPAVFATAEAGDAVAQSLVDRQADEVVAFVRACVTRLDLAATPVPVVLGGSILRAGHARLDARIAAGIVGLAPRARITTPSVPPIEGAVMLALAAAGAPVRREPSGP
;
A
#
# COMPACT_ATOMS: atom_id res chain seq x y z
N LEU A 1 -2.94 5.75 -13.27
CA LEU A 1 -4.24 6.25 -13.78
C LEU A 1 -4.62 5.50 -15.04
N ARG A 2 -3.94 5.71 -16.19
CA ARG A 2 -4.26 4.98 -17.44
C ARG A 2 -4.15 3.45 -17.38
N SER A 3 -3.37 2.87 -16.47
CA SER A 3 -3.39 1.42 -16.21
C SER A 3 -4.62 0.91 -15.46
N GLY A 4 -5.46 1.77 -14.89
CA GLY A 4 -6.65 1.40 -14.13
C GLY A 4 -7.95 2.09 -14.54
N THR A 5 -7.89 3.25 -15.18
CA THR A 5 -9.04 3.99 -15.72
C THR A 5 -8.59 5.05 -16.74
N ASP A 6 -9.42 5.29 -17.75
CA ASP A 6 -9.27 6.40 -18.71
C ASP A 6 -10.21 7.56 -18.38
N GLU A 7 -10.93 7.49 -17.26
CA GLU A 7 -11.83 8.55 -16.82
C GLU A 7 -11.05 9.83 -16.47
N PRO A 8 -11.63 11.00 -16.79
CA PRO A 8 -10.98 12.29 -16.59
C PRO A 8 -10.85 12.67 -15.11
N ASP A 9 -11.78 12.21 -14.27
CA ASP A 9 -11.68 12.23 -12.81
C ASP A 9 -11.18 10.87 -12.32
N ALA A 10 -10.10 10.86 -11.54
CA ALA A 10 -9.59 9.60 -11.00
C ALA A 10 -8.64 9.81 -9.82
N VAL A 11 -8.68 8.87 -8.88
CA VAL A 11 -7.71 8.75 -7.80
C VAL A 11 -6.97 7.44 -7.98
N ALA A 12 -5.65 7.43 -7.80
CA ALA A 12 -4.87 6.20 -7.76
C ALA A 12 -3.96 6.18 -6.53
N VAL A 13 -3.95 5.05 -5.82
CA VAL A 13 -3.03 4.76 -4.72
C VAL A 13 -2.21 3.54 -5.08
N VAL A 14 -0.88 3.64 -4.93
CA VAL A 14 0.04 2.53 -5.14
C VAL A 14 0.73 2.23 -3.82
N CYS A 15 0.62 1.00 -3.33
CA CYS A 15 1.33 0.51 -2.15
C CYS A 15 2.10 -0.77 -2.50
N GLY A 16 3.42 -0.63 -2.63
CA GLY A 16 4.38 -1.69 -2.86
C GLY A 16 5.44 -1.64 -1.77
N THR A 17 6.72 -1.50 -2.11
CA THR A 17 7.82 -1.25 -1.15
C THR A 17 7.56 -0.02 -0.28
N GLY A 18 7.02 1.04 -0.86
CA GLY A 18 6.47 2.21 -0.17
C GLY A 18 5.06 2.52 -0.68
N MET A 19 4.53 3.71 -0.35
CA MET A 19 3.21 4.14 -0.78
C MET A 19 3.25 5.51 -1.45
N ASN A 20 2.40 5.72 -2.46
CA ASN A 20 2.14 7.04 -3.05
C ASN A 20 0.71 7.09 -3.62
N ALA A 21 0.23 8.30 -3.90
CA ALA A 21 -1.04 8.52 -4.58
C ALA A 21 -0.99 9.67 -5.59
N VAL A 22 -1.99 9.71 -6.46
CA VAL A 22 -2.25 10.83 -7.36
C VAL A 22 -3.75 10.99 -7.55
N GLY A 23 -4.23 12.22 -7.53
CA GLY A 23 -5.57 12.58 -7.94
C GLY A 23 -5.53 13.44 -9.21
N VAL A 24 -6.48 13.24 -10.10
CA VAL A 24 -6.75 14.11 -11.25
C VAL A 24 -8.24 14.41 -11.34
N ARG A 25 -8.55 15.60 -11.83
CA ARG A 25 -9.90 16.05 -12.16
C ARG A 25 -9.98 16.44 -13.64
N ALA A 26 -11.17 16.40 -14.21
CA ALA A 26 -11.45 16.64 -15.62
C ALA A 26 -11.01 18.03 -16.13
N ASP A 27 -10.97 19.03 -15.25
CA ASP A 27 -10.47 20.38 -15.56
C ASP A 27 -8.94 20.48 -15.59
N GLY A 28 -8.23 19.37 -15.35
CA GLY A 28 -6.78 19.31 -15.30
C GLY A 28 -6.19 19.56 -13.92
N ALA A 29 -6.99 19.81 -12.87
CA ALA A 29 -6.49 19.93 -11.50
C ALA A 29 -5.87 18.60 -11.03
N ARG A 30 -4.78 18.69 -10.26
CA ARG A 30 -4.02 17.50 -9.82
C ARG A 30 -3.58 17.62 -8.38
N VAL A 31 -3.60 16.48 -7.68
CA VAL A 31 -2.98 16.31 -6.37
C VAL A 31 -1.87 15.28 -6.50
N ARG A 32 -0.68 15.63 -5.98
CA ARG A 32 0.50 14.76 -5.91
C ARG A 32 1.13 14.86 -4.54
N PHE A 33 1.83 13.81 -4.15
CA PHE A 33 2.56 13.73 -2.89
C PHE A 33 4.04 13.47 -3.19
N LEU A 34 4.92 13.95 -2.31
CA LEU A 34 6.36 13.72 -2.44
C LEU A 34 6.68 12.22 -2.30
N ALA A 35 6.04 11.55 -1.35
CA ALA A 35 6.14 10.10 -1.14
C ALA A 35 7.59 9.58 -0.98
N VAL A 36 8.38 10.28 -0.15
CA VAL A 36 9.80 9.98 0.12
C VAL A 36 10.00 9.32 1.50
N GLY A 37 8.95 8.67 2.02
CA GLY A 37 9.00 7.88 3.25
C GLY A 37 8.67 8.71 4.50
N ALA A 38 9.22 8.30 5.64
CA ALA A 38 8.85 8.88 6.93
C ALA A 38 9.09 10.40 7.02
N PHE A 39 10.08 10.95 6.31
CA PHE A 39 10.35 12.40 6.30
C PHE A 39 9.22 13.22 5.65
N SER A 40 8.52 12.66 4.67
CA SER A 40 7.30 13.26 4.09
C SER A 40 6.02 12.88 4.84
N GLY A 41 6.14 12.12 5.93
CA GLY A 41 5.01 11.63 6.71
C GLY A 41 4.36 10.37 6.15
N ASP A 42 4.99 9.69 5.18
CA ASP A 42 4.42 8.47 4.63
C ASP A 42 4.61 7.29 5.58
N TRP A 43 3.57 6.48 5.72
CA TRP A 43 3.61 5.24 6.47
C TRP A 43 3.11 4.07 5.60
N GLY A 44 3.58 2.87 5.93
CA GLY A 44 3.18 1.63 5.26
C GLY A 44 4.04 1.28 4.06
N GLY A 45 3.48 0.49 3.15
CA GLY A 45 4.27 -0.24 2.17
C GLY A 45 5.05 -1.38 2.84
N GLY A 46 5.70 -2.21 2.03
CA GLY A 46 6.47 -3.35 2.51
C GLY A 46 7.56 -2.93 3.49
N LEU A 47 8.29 -1.84 3.24
CA LEU A 47 9.33 -1.37 4.16
C LEU A 47 8.74 -0.86 5.48
N GLY A 48 7.65 -0.08 5.43
CA GLY A 48 6.98 0.40 6.63
C GLY A 48 6.41 -0.76 7.46
N LEU A 49 5.65 -1.65 6.83
CA LEU A 49 5.09 -2.84 7.48
C LEU A 49 6.17 -3.74 8.08
N GLY A 50 7.23 -4.04 7.31
CA GLY A 50 8.32 -4.90 7.78
C GLY A 50 9.12 -4.27 8.91
N GLY A 51 9.37 -2.96 8.84
CA GLY A 51 10.03 -2.21 9.91
C GLY A 51 9.23 -2.23 11.21
N GLU A 52 7.93 -1.97 11.13
CA GLU A 52 7.03 -2.00 12.29
C GLU A 52 6.86 -3.42 12.85
N ALA A 53 6.80 -4.44 11.98
CA ALA A 53 6.76 -5.83 12.41
C ALA A 53 8.02 -6.21 13.21
N LEU A 54 9.20 -5.84 12.72
CA LEU A 54 10.45 -6.03 13.46
C LEU A 54 10.47 -5.23 14.77
N TRP A 55 9.99 -3.99 14.76
CA TRP A 55 9.89 -3.17 15.96
C TRP A 55 9.02 -3.84 17.03
N HIS A 56 7.86 -4.37 16.65
CA HIS A 56 6.98 -5.08 17.57
C HIS A 56 7.58 -6.39 18.07
N ALA A 57 8.20 -7.18 17.19
CA ALA A 57 8.87 -8.42 17.56
C ALA A 57 10.04 -8.19 18.54
N ALA A 58 10.84 -7.14 18.32
CA ALA A 58 11.91 -6.78 19.25
C ALA A 58 11.35 -6.42 20.64
N ARG A 59 10.21 -5.70 20.69
CA ARG A 59 9.54 -5.39 21.96
C ARG A 59 8.96 -6.62 22.65
N ASP A 60 8.45 -7.59 21.91
CA ASP A 60 8.00 -8.87 22.45
C ASP A 60 9.18 -9.63 23.09
N VAL A 61 10.31 -9.74 22.38
CA VAL A 61 11.53 -10.38 22.89
C VAL A 61 12.00 -9.73 24.20
N ASP A 62 11.98 -8.41 24.26
CA ASP A 62 12.39 -7.65 25.45
C ASP A 62 11.36 -7.65 26.60
N GLY A 63 10.13 -8.13 26.36
CA GLY A 63 9.01 -8.00 27.31
C GLY A 63 8.45 -6.58 27.45
N ARG A 64 8.77 -5.67 26.51
CA ARG A 64 8.29 -4.26 26.48
C ARG A 64 7.00 -4.09 25.69
N GLY A 65 6.59 -5.11 24.96
CA GLY A 65 5.39 -5.14 24.13
C GLY A 65 4.54 -6.36 24.40
N PRO A 66 3.34 -6.44 23.80
CA PRO A 66 2.54 -7.64 23.81
C PRO A 66 3.29 -8.81 23.13
N ARG A 67 3.00 -10.04 23.57
CA ARG A 67 3.43 -11.25 22.87
C ARG A 67 2.89 -11.26 21.44
N THR A 68 3.71 -11.67 20.47
CA THR A 68 3.27 -11.77 19.07
C THR A 68 3.91 -12.94 18.34
N LEU A 69 3.16 -13.54 17.42
CA LEU A 69 3.65 -14.56 16.50
C LEU A 69 4.65 -14.00 15.47
N LEU A 70 4.71 -12.66 15.31
CA LEU A 70 5.68 -12.01 14.42
C LEU A 70 7.13 -12.33 14.80
N THR A 71 7.42 -12.56 16.08
CA THR A 71 8.76 -12.92 16.57
C THR A 71 9.27 -14.20 15.91
N ALA A 72 8.44 -15.25 15.88
CA ALA A 72 8.79 -16.51 15.23
C ALA A 72 8.82 -16.35 13.70
N ALA A 73 7.80 -15.72 13.13
CA ALA A 73 7.69 -15.55 11.68
C ALA A 73 8.88 -14.78 11.07
N ILE A 74 9.38 -13.76 11.76
CA ILE A 74 10.57 -13.00 11.34
C ILE A 74 11.84 -13.84 11.45
N ALA A 75 11.99 -14.59 12.55
CA ALA A 75 13.14 -15.46 12.74
C ALA A 75 13.20 -16.55 11.66
N ASP A 76 12.07 -17.16 11.34
CA ASP A 76 11.93 -18.17 10.29
C ASP A 76 12.27 -17.57 8.91
N HIS A 77 11.81 -16.35 8.62
CA HIS A 77 12.08 -15.68 7.34
C HIS A 77 13.57 -15.35 7.14
N PHE A 78 14.25 -14.84 8.17
CA PHE A 78 15.64 -14.40 8.06
C PHE A 78 16.68 -15.45 8.46
N GLY A 79 16.24 -16.57 9.03
CA GLY A 79 17.09 -17.65 9.53
C GLY A 79 17.92 -17.28 10.76
N VAL A 80 17.59 -16.17 11.43
CA VAL A 80 18.30 -15.68 12.62
C VAL A 80 17.30 -15.10 13.63
N PRO A 81 17.55 -15.19 14.94
CA PRO A 81 16.69 -14.59 15.95
C PRO A 81 16.55 -13.07 15.81
N VAL A 82 15.43 -12.51 16.26
CA VAL A 82 15.13 -11.08 16.20
C VAL A 82 16.24 -10.18 16.77
N PRO A 83 16.89 -10.49 17.93
CA PRO A 83 18.01 -9.70 18.42
C PRO A 83 19.20 -9.66 17.44
N ALA A 84 19.57 -10.80 16.87
CA ALA A 84 20.67 -10.90 15.91
C ALA A 84 20.34 -10.16 14.59
N LEU A 85 19.11 -10.29 14.09
CA LEU A 85 18.64 -9.52 12.94
C LEU A 85 18.72 -8.01 13.18
N THR A 86 18.30 -7.57 14.37
CA THR A 86 18.32 -6.15 14.76
C THR A 86 19.75 -5.61 14.80
N GLU A 87 20.67 -6.39 15.38
CA GLU A 87 22.09 -6.04 15.40
C GLU A 87 22.71 -6.00 13.99
N ASP A 88 22.39 -6.98 13.15
CA ASP A 88 22.85 -7.04 11.76
C ASP A 88 22.40 -5.83 10.93
N LEU A 89 21.15 -5.38 11.11
CA LEU A 89 20.62 -4.19 10.46
C LEU A 89 21.30 -2.92 10.98
N HIS A 90 21.44 -2.80 12.31
CA HIS A 90 22.10 -1.64 12.94
C HIS A 90 23.56 -1.47 12.48
N LEU A 91 24.30 -2.57 12.38
CA LEU A 91 25.70 -2.59 11.96
C LEU A 91 25.88 -2.63 10.44
N GLY A 92 24.79 -2.59 9.67
CA GLY A 92 24.84 -2.60 8.21
C GLY A 92 25.28 -3.92 7.58
N ARG A 93 25.30 -5.02 8.34
CA ARG A 93 25.54 -6.38 7.82
C ARG A 93 24.37 -6.90 6.98
N ARG A 94 23.18 -6.32 7.20
CA ARG A 94 21.98 -6.53 6.38
C ARG A 94 21.40 -5.18 5.96
N ALA A 95 20.87 -5.12 4.75
CA ALA A 95 20.21 -3.91 4.25
C ALA A 95 18.78 -3.80 4.79
N HIS A 96 18.39 -2.60 5.25
CA HIS A 96 17.01 -2.30 5.66
C HIS A 96 15.98 -2.58 4.55
N SER A 97 16.38 -2.50 3.28
CA SER A 97 15.52 -2.80 2.13
C SER A 97 14.96 -4.23 2.16
N GLY A 98 15.67 -5.17 2.79
CA GLY A 98 15.22 -6.55 2.95
C GLY A 98 13.95 -6.70 3.80
N LEU A 99 13.64 -5.72 4.66
CA LEU A 99 12.44 -5.76 5.50
C LEU A 99 11.14 -5.74 4.69
N ALA A 100 11.17 -5.26 3.44
CA ALA A 100 9.99 -5.31 2.56
C ALA A 100 9.49 -6.73 2.31
N ALA A 101 10.36 -7.73 2.41
CA ALA A 101 10.03 -9.14 2.23
C ALA A 101 9.20 -9.73 3.39
N LEU A 102 9.03 -9.00 4.50
CA LEU A 102 8.20 -9.43 5.64
C LEU A 102 6.70 -9.25 5.42
N ALA A 103 6.26 -8.48 4.43
CA ALA A 103 4.83 -8.21 4.25
C ALA A 103 3.94 -9.48 4.17
N PRO A 104 4.31 -10.54 3.43
CA PRO A 104 3.56 -11.80 3.44
C PRO A 104 3.50 -12.46 4.83
N ALA A 105 4.59 -12.41 5.60
CA ALA A 105 4.62 -12.95 6.96
C ALA A 105 3.71 -12.16 7.91
N VAL A 106 3.64 -10.84 7.77
CA VAL A 106 2.70 -10.00 8.52
C VAL A 106 1.25 -10.37 8.21
N PHE A 107 0.91 -10.55 6.92
CA PHE A 107 -0.44 -10.97 6.52
C PHE A 107 -0.81 -12.34 7.05
N ALA A 108 0.03 -13.35 6.84
CA ALA A 108 -0.22 -14.70 7.37
C ALA A 108 -0.37 -14.70 8.90
N THR A 109 0.41 -13.87 9.60
CA THR A 109 0.32 -13.73 11.06
C THR A 109 -0.98 -13.06 11.50
N ALA A 110 -1.46 -12.06 10.75
CA ALA A 110 -2.75 -11.41 11.01
C ALA A 110 -3.93 -12.38 10.78
N GLU A 111 -3.85 -13.22 9.74
CA GLU A 111 -4.83 -14.29 9.46
C GLU A 111 -4.87 -15.35 10.56
N ALA A 112 -3.72 -15.63 11.19
CA ALA A 112 -3.61 -16.52 12.34
C ALA A 112 -4.20 -15.93 13.65
N GLY A 113 -4.77 -14.72 13.61
CA GLY A 113 -5.44 -14.10 14.76
C GLY A 113 -4.53 -13.25 15.66
N ASP A 114 -3.28 -12.99 15.26
CA ASP A 114 -2.36 -12.19 16.05
C ASP A 114 -2.79 -10.71 16.08
N ALA A 115 -3.09 -10.20 17.28
CA ALA A 115 -3.62 -8.85 17.45
C ALA A 115 -2.63 -7.74 17.00
N VAL A 116 -1.32 -7.97 17.14
CA VAL A 116 -0.30 -6.99 16.73
C VAL A 116 -0.28 -6.90 15.21
N ALA A 117 -0.15 -8.04 14.52
CA ALA A 117 -0.16 -8.08 13.06
C ALA A 117 -1.48 -7.53 12.48
N GLN A 118 -2.62 -7.87 13.09
CA GLN A 118 -3.92 -7.31 12.71
C GLN A 118 -3.95 -5.78 12.81
N SER A 119 -3.35 -5.19 13.86
CA SER A 119 -3.30 -3.74 14.01
C SER A 119 -2.40 -3.06 12.97
N LEU A 120 -1.31 -3.72 12.55
CA LEU A 120 -0.46 -3.24 11.45
C LEU A 120 -1.21 -3.25 10.11
N VAL A 121 -1.97 -4.31 9.84
CA VAL A 121 -2.83 -4.40 8.65
C VAL A 121 -3.92 -3.32 8.67
N ASP A 122 -4.53 -3.08 9.83
CA ASP A 122 -5.56 -2.05 9.95
C ASP A 122 -5.01 -0.65 9.68
N ARG A 123 -3.84 -0.34 10.25
CA ARG A 123 -3.15 0.93 10.01
C ARG A 123 -2.76 1.08 8.54
N GLN A 124 -2.33 -0.01 7.89
CA GLN A 124 -2.02 -0.01 6.46
C GLN A 124 -3.22 0.35 5.59
N ALA A 125 -4.40 -0.17 5.92
CA ALA A 125 -5.63 0.24 5.26
C ALA A 125 -5.98 1.72 5.55
N ASP A 126 -5.81 2.17 6.79
CA ASP A 126 -6.11 3.55 7.17
C ASP A 126 -5.26 4.57 6.41
N GLU A 127 -3.97 4.28 6.18
CA GLU A 127 -3.10 5.14 5.38
C GLU A 127 -3.52 5.20 3.90
N VAL A 128 -3.94 4.06 3.32
CA VAL A 128 -4.51 4.05 1.96
C VAL A 128 -5.74 4.95 1.90
N VAL A 129 -6.64 4.83 2.88
CA VAL A 129 -7.85 5.65 2.99
C VAL A 129 -7.50 7.13 3.21
N ALA A 130 -6.43 7.45 3.95
CA ALA A 130 -5.95 8.81 4.16
C ALA A 130 -5.48 9.46 2.85
N PHE A 131 -4.75 8.74 2.00
CA PHE A 131 -4.39 9.22 0.65
C PHE A 131 -5.62 9.46 -0.21
N VAL A 132 -6.58 8.52 -0.22
CA VAL A 132 -7.83 8.70 -0.97
C VAL A 132 -8.57 9.94 -0.48
N ARG A 133 -8.75 10.10 0.84
CA ARG A 133 -9.36 11.27 1.48
C ARG A 133 -8.71 12.56 1.00
N ALA A 134 -7.38 12.64 1.07
CA ALA A 134 -6.65 13.83 0.67
C ALA A 134 -6.88 14.18 -0.80
N CYS A 135 -6.93 13.19 -1.70
CA CYS A 135 -7.24 13.42 -3.11
C CYS A 135 -8.69 13.87 -3.31
N VAL A 136 -9.68 13.15 -2.77
CA VAL A 136 -11.10 13.45 -3.01
C VAL A 136 -11.51 14.78 -2.40
N THR A 137 -10.97 15.17 -1.24
CA THR A 137 -11.29 16.47 -0.61
C THR A 137 -10.67 17.62 -1.39
N ARG A 138 -9.38 17.53 -1.76
CA ARG A 138 -8.69 18.64 -2.46
C ARG A 138 -9.17 18.85 -3.89
N LEU A 139 -9.70 17.80 -4.53
CA LEU A 139 -10.26 17.87 -5.88
C LEU A 139 -11.78 18.04 -5.89
N ASP A 140 -12.43 18.07 -4.73
CA ASP A 140 -13.90 18.15 -4.60
C ASP A 140 -14.63 17.02 -5.36
N LEU A 141 -14.19 15.78 -5.14
CA LEU A 141 -14.69 14.58 -5.83
C LEU A 141 -15.53 13.65 -4.94
N ALA A 142 -15.85 14.05 -3.71
CA ALA A 142 -16.53 13.17 -2.74
C ALA A 142 -17.93 12.73 -3.18
N ALA A 143 -18.66 13.59 -3.89
CA ALA A 143 -20.00 13.28 -4.44
C ALA A 143 -19.95 12.69 -5.86
N THR A 144 -18.77 12.66 -6.47
CA THR A 144 -18.55 12.15 -7.83
C THR A 144 -18.42 10.63 -7.78
N PRO A 145 -18.93 9.90 -8.78
CA PRO A 145 -18.69 8.47 -8.88
C PRO A 145 -17.26 8.23 -9.41
N VAL A 146 -16.25 8.67 -8.67
CA VAL A 146 -14.84 8.69 -9.07
C VAL A 146 -14.23 7.27 -8.96
N PRO A 147 -13.51 6.79 -9.98
CA PRO A 147 -12.72 5.57 -9.85
C PRO A 147 -11.55 5.78 -8.89
N VAL A 148 -11.43 4.88 -7.90
CA VAL A 148 -10.29 4.78 -7.00
C VAL A 148 -9.49 3.54 -7.37
N VAL A 149 -8.36 3.76 -8.03
CA VAL A 149 -7.48 2.71 -8.53
C VAL A 149 -6.47 2.32 -7.47
N LEU A 150 -6.53 1.08 -6.99
CA LEU A 150 -5.58 0.52 -6.02
C LEU A 150 -4.56 -0.36 -6.73
N GLY A 151 -3.26 -0.12 -6.47
CA GLY A 151 -2.17 -0.88 -7.09
C GLY A 151 -0.98 -1.12 -6.17
N GLY A 152 0.00 -1.88 -6.67
CA GLY A 152 1.17 -2.29 -5.90
C GLY A 152 0.97 -3.63 -5.19
N SER A 153 2.08 -4.28 -4.81
CA SER A 153 2.08 -5.65 -4.30
C SER A 153 1.30 -5.81 -2.99
N ILE A 154 1.27 -4.80 -2.13
CA ILE A 154 0.55 -4.84 -0.85
C ILE A 154 -0.96 -4.86 -1.10
N LEU A 155 -1.47 -4.00 -1.99
CA LEU A 155 -2.92 -3.93 -2.31
C LEU A 155 -3.39 -5.04 -3.26
N ARG A 156 -2.44 -5.78 -3.85
CA ARG A 156 -2.73 -6.95 -4.69
C ARG A 156 -2.57 -8.27 -3.93
N ALA A 157 -2.20 -8.22 -2.65
CA ALA A 157 -2.04 -9.41 -1.84
C ALA A 157 -3.37 -10.16 -1.58
N GLY A 158 -4.52 -9.50 -1.79
CA GLY A 158 -5.85 -10.10 -1.60
C GLY A 158 -6.16 -10.41 -0.13
N HIS A 159 -5.57 -9.66 0.80
CA HIS A 159 -5.74 -9.89 2.23
C HIS A 159 -7.09 -9.33 2.71
N ALA A 160 -8.02 -10.21 3.05
CA ALA A 160 -9.44 -9.86 3.28
C ALA A 160 -9.66 -8.72 4.30
N ARG A 161 -8.91 -8.69 5.40
CA ARG A 161 -9.02 -7.62 6.41
C ARG A 161 -8.58 -6.26 5.87
N LEU A 162 -7.52 -6.24 5.07
CA LEU A 162 -6.98 -5.03 4.46
C LEU A 162 -8.02 -4.47 3.48
N ASP A 163 -8.50 -5.32 2.57
CA ASP A 163 -9.43 -4.95 1.52
C ASP A 163 -10.77 -4.49 2.08
N ALA A 164 -11.31 -5.20 3.08
CA ALA A 164 -12.57 -4.83 3.73
C ALA A 164 -12.48 -3.47 4.44
N ARG A 165 -11.37 -3.19 5.14
CA ARG A 165 -11.17 -1.92 5.85
C ARG A 165 -10.97 -0.75 4.87
N ILE A 166 -10.23 -0.96 3.79
CA ILE A 166 -10.09 0.04 2.72
C ILE A 166 -11.46 0.34 2.10
N ALA A 167 -12.23 -0.69 1.75
CA ALA A 167 -13.55 -0.53 1.15
C ALA A 167 -14.51 0.26 2.06
N ALA A 168 -14.60 -0.12 3.34
CA ALA A 168 -15.43 0.58 4.31
C ALA A 168 -14.99 2.05 4.49
N GLY A 169 -13.67 2.29 4.57
CA GLY A 169 -13.12 3.64 4.71
C GLY A 169 -13.41 4.53 3.50
N ILE A 170 -13.28 4.00 2.28
CA ILE A 170 -13.58 4.75 1.04
C ILE A 170 -15.08 5.03 0.93
N VAL A 171 -15.94 4.06 1.21
CA VAL A 171 -17.41 4.23 1.19
C VAL A 171 -17.86 5.31 2.17
N GLY A 172 -17.25 5.38 3.36
CA GLY A 172 -17.55 6.43 4.34
C GLY A 172 -17.15 7.84 3.90
N LEU A 173 -16.25 7.97 2.91
CA LEU A 173 -15.72 9.26 2.43
C LEU A 173 -16.33 9.73 1.12
N ALA A 174 -16.46 8.81 0.18
CA ALA A 174 -16.95 9.04 -1.16
C ALA A 174 -17.89 7.87 -1.51
N PRO A 175 -19.16 7.92 -1.07
CA PRO A 175 -20.09 6.79 -1.16
C PRO A 175 -20.36 6.30 -2.60
N ARG A 176 -20.07 7.15 -3.60
CA ARG A 176 -20.24 6.83 -5.03
C ARG A 176 -18.95 6.37 -5.70
N ALA A 177 -17.81 6.40 -4.99
CA ALA A 177 -16.53 5.99 -5.54
C ALA A 177 -16.55 4.52 -5.95
N ARG A 178 -15.85 4.20 -7.04
CA ARG A 178 -15.70 2.83 -7.56
C ARG A 178 -14.28 2.35 -7.34
N ILE A 179 -14.10 1.39 -6.43
CA ILE A 179 -12.78 0.80 -6.17
C ILE A 179 -12.44 -0.15 -7.31
N THR A 180 -11.25 0.03 -7.89
CA THR A 180 -10.74 -0.83 -8.97
C THR A 180 -9.33 -1.26 -8.64
N THR A 181 -9.06 -2.56 -8.68
CA THR A 181 -7.69 -3.09 -8.57
C THR A 181 -7.32 -3.65 -9.93
N PRO A 182 -6.49 -2.95 -10.74
CA PRO A 182 -6.19 -3.40 -12.09
C PRO A 182 -5.49 -4.76 -12.06
N SER A 183 -5.85 -5.67 -12.95
CA SER A 183 -5.17 -6.96 -13.12
C SER A 183 -3.77 -6.79 -13.74
N VAL A 184 -3.59 -5.79 -14.61
CA VAL A 184 -2.35 -5.56 -15.37
C VAL A 184 -1.29 -4.76 -14.60
N PRO A 185 0.02 -5.04 -14.78
CA PRO A 185 1.09 -4.34 -14.06
C PRO A 185 1.14 -2.83 -14.33
N PRO A 186 1.60 -2.00 -13.37
CA PRO A 186 1.72 -0.54 -13.55
C PRO A 186 2.59 -0.10 -14.75
N ILE A 187 3.52 -0.95 -15.18
CA ILE A 187 4.41 -0.74 -16.33
C ILE A 187 3.61 -0.47 -17.62
N GLU A 188 2.50 -1.16 -17.86
CA GLU A 188 1.69 -0.90 -19.06
C GLU A 188 1.07 0.50 -19.03
N GLY A 189 0.70 1.01 -17.86
CA GLY A 189 0.21 2.39 -17.72
C GLY A 189 1.29 3.43 -18.03
N ALA A 190 2.53 3.17 -17.65
CA ALA A 190 3.67 4.02 -17.98
C ALA A 190 4.01 3.96 -19.48
N VAL A 191 3.96 2.77 -20.07
CA VAL A 191 4.13 2.55 -21.52
C VAL A 191 3.03 3.25 -22.31
N MET A 192 1.76 3.14 -21.90
CA MET A 192 0.64 3.86 -22.54
C MET A 192 0.76 5.38 -22.42
N LEU A 193 1.28 5.90 -21.30
CA LEU A 193 1.56 7.32 -21.15
C LEU A 193 2.72 7.78 -22.05
N ALA A 194 3.77 6.97 -22.18
CA ALA A 194 4.89 7.24 -23.08
C ALA A 194 4.45 7.20 -24.57
N LEU A 195 3.63 6.22 -24.95
CA LEU A 195 3.07 6.09 -26.29
C LEU A 195 2.12 7.23 -26.65
N ALA A 196 1.26 7.64 -25.72
CA ALA A 196 0.38 8.79 -25.91
C ALA A 196 1.15 10.11 -26.03
N ALA A 197 2.24 10.28 -25.25
CA ALA A 197 3.14 11.42 -25.38
C ALA A 197 3.90 11.44 -26.73
N ALA A 198 4.07 10.27 -27.35
CA ALA A 198 4.66 10.11 -28.69
C ALA A 198 3.64 10.18 -29.84
N GLY A 199 2.35 10.47 -29.55
CA GLY A 199 1.29 10.58 -30.56
C GLY A 199 0.79 9.24 -31.12
N ALA A 200 1.16 8.11 -30.51
CA ALA A 200 0.68 6.80 -30.94
C ALA A 200 -0.74 6.52 -30.42
N PRO A 201 -1.66 5.98 -31.24
CA PRO A 201 -2.99 5.61 -30.78
C PRO A 201 -2.90 4.48 -29.76
N VAL A 202 -3.44 4.71 -28.57
CA VAL A 202 -3.50 3.71 -27.49
C VAL A 202 -4.91 3.12 -27.47
N ARG A 203 -5.05 1.82 -27.77
CA ARG A 203 -6.30 1.07 -27.62
C ARG A 203 -6.11 0.03 -26.52
N ARG A 204 -7.02 -0.01 -25.55
CA ARG A 204 -7.13 -1.14 -24.61
C ARG A 204 -7.95 -2.24 -25.29
N GLU A 205 -7.43 -3.46 -25.29
CA GLU A 205 -8.28 -4.63 -25.49
C GLU A 205 -9.17 -4.80 -24.26
N PRO A 206 -10.47 -5.12 -24.44
CA PRO A 206 -11.36 -5.35 -23.31
C PRO A 206 -10.85 -6.55 -22.52
N SER A 207 -10.69 -6.37 -21.21
CA SER A 207 -10.45 -7.47 -20.27
C SER A 207 -11.61 -8.46 -20.39
N GLY A 208 -11.30 -9.66 -20.90
CA GLY A 208 -12.24 -10.76 -21.08
C GLY A 208 -12.87 -11.25 -19.76
N PRO A 209 -13.90 -12.10 -19.86
CA PRO A 209 -14.84 -12.41 -18.79
C PRO A 209 -14.20 -13.04 -17.55
#